data_AF-A0A811RNP3-F1
#
_entry.id   AF-A0A811RNP3-F1
#
_cell.length_a   1.000
_cell.length_b   1.000
_cell.length_c   1.000
_cell.angle_alpha   90.00
_cell.angle_beta   90.00
_cell.angle_gamma   90.00
#
_symmetry.space_group_name_H-M   'P 1'
#
loop_
_entity.id
_entity.type
_entity.pdbx_description
1 polymer ?
#
loop_
_entity_poly.entity_id
_entity_poly.type
_entity_poly.pdbx_seq_one_letter_code
_entity_poly.pdbx_strand_id
1 'polypeptide(L)'
;MRPQLFPCWYLLSPSTLLAIAFQLYFYASAGSQTLLSCALKMDIESVRCACCSLKEDCTQEYIDNVKGNFGGKWLCGLCSEAVRDELSKHRNSQDGIEEAIKAHMEFCRMPLSSPAVRVADGMKEMLRRRSGDKRRPTTPSKAHPA
;
A
#
# COMPACT_ATOMS: atom_id res chain seq x y z
N MET A 1 72.10 24.26 8.53
CA MET A 1 71.37 23.79 9.72
C MET A 1 70.75 24.98 10.45
N ARG A 2 69.43 25.17 10.34
CA ARG A 2 68.49 25.73 11.35
C ARG A 2 67.09 25.77 10.72
N PRO A 3 66.04 25.59 11.52
CA PRO A 3 64.89 24.76 11.14
C PRO A 3 63.73 25.58 10.56
N GLN A 4 63.04 24.97 9.60
CA GLN A 4 61.69 25.36 9.18
C GLN A 4 60.72 25.00 10.32
N LEU A 5 60.38 25.98 11.15
CA LEU A 5 59.29 25.83 12.13
C LEU A 5 57.95 26.07 11.41
N PHE A 6 57.19 24.98 11.36
CA PHE A 6 55.75 24.83 11.15
C PHE A 6 54.90 26.12 11.14
N PRO A 7 54.00 26.30 10.15
CA PRO A 7 53.02 27.36 10.21
C PRO A 7 52.02 27.05 11.33
N CYS A 8 52.03 27.88 12.38
CA CYS A 8 51.19 27.78 13.56
C CYS A 8 49.72 28.11 13.20
N TRP A 9 49.03 27.18 12.54
CA TRP A 9 47.62 27.28 12.13
C TRP A 9 46.62 27.01 13.26
N TYR A 10 46.99 27.22 14.53
CA TYR A 10 46.11 26.94 15.67
C TYR A 10 46.17 28.00 16.77
N LEU A 11 46.08 29.28 16.39
CA LEU A 11 45.53 30.31 17.27
C LEU A 11 44.19 30.77 16.66
N LEU A 12 43.16 29.93 16.74
CA LEU A 12 41.80 30.44 16.60
C LEU A 12 41.58 31.40 17.77
N SER A 13 41.39 32.69 17.48
CA SER A 13 41.07 33.67 18.49
C SER A 13 39.82 33.22 19.27
N PRO A 14 39.66 33.63 20.55
CA PRO A 14 38.47 33.30 21.34
C PRO A 14 37.15 33.61 20.60
N SER A 15 37.17 34.62 19.73
CA SER A 15 36.06 35.03 18.87
C SER A 15 35.67 33.99 17.81
N THR A 16 36.64 33.27 17.22
CA THR A 16 36.35 32.24 16.20
C THR A 16 35.74 30.99 16.82
N LEU A 17 36.20 30.61 18.02
CA LEU A 17 35.60 29.50 18.78
C LEU A 17 34.16 29.81 19.20
N LEU A 18 33.90 31.05 19.64
CA LEU A 18 32.55 31.53 19.93
C LEU A 18 31.65 31.51 18.69
N ALA A 19 32.14 31.94 17.53
CA ALA A 19 31.37 31.92 16.28
C ALA A 19 31.04 30.49 15.85
N ILE A 20 32.00 29.55 15.94
CA ILE A 20 31.75 28.13 15.64
C ILE A 20 30.76 27.52 16.63
N ALA A 21 30.88 27.83 17.93
CA ALA A 21 29.94 27.38 18.94
C ALA A 21 28.52 27.92 18.68
N PHE A 22 28.40 29.19 18.30
CA PHE A 22 27.11 29.81 17.96
C PHE A 22 26.49 29.19 16.70
N GLN A 23 27.31 28.93 15.67
CA GLN A 23 26.87 28.30 14.43
C GLN A 23 26.45 26.84 14.65
N LEU A 24 27.21 26.08 15.45
CA LEU A 24 26.87 24.70 15.83
C LEU A 24 25.60 24.65 16.68
N TYR A 25 25.43 25.59 17.62
CA TYR A 25 24.22 25.71 18.43
C TYR A 25 23.00 26.04 17.56
N PHE A 26 23.13 26.97 16.61
CA PHE A 26 22.06 27.32 15.67
C PHE A 26 21.68 26.14 14.76
N TYR A 27 22.67 25.41 14.21
CA TYR A 27 22.42 24.20 13.40
C TYR A 27 21.77 23.06 14.20
N ALA A 28 22.21 22.84 15.44
CA ALA A 28 21.62 21.84 16.35
C ALA A 28 20.19 22.20 16.76
N SER A 29 19.90 23.50 16.91
CA SER A 29 18.57 24.01 17.24
C SER A 29 17.59 23.90 16.06
N ALA A 30 18.06 24.20 14.84
CA ALA A 30 17.26 24.07 13.62
C ALA A 30 16.95 22.59 13.27
N GLY A 31 17.90 21.67 13.49
CA GLY A 31 17.68 20.23 13.30
C GLY A 31 16.71 19.62 14.33
N SER A 32 16.68 20.17 15.55
CA SER A 32 15.77 19.71 16.61
C SER A 32 14.32 20.07 16.34
N GLN A 33 14.03 21.21 15.73
CA GLN A 33 12.64 21.66 15.48
C GLN A 33 11.90 20.78 14.48
N THR A 34 12.58 20.30 13.43
CA THR A 34 11.99 19.41 12.41
C THR A 34 11.75 18.00 12.97
N LEU A 35 12.70 17.46 13.73
CA LEU A 35 12.58 16.14 14.37
C LEU A 35 11.51 16.12 15.48
N LEU A 36 11.40 17.20 16.27
CA LEU A 36 10.36 17.32 17.31
C LEU A 36 8.96 17.42 16.69
N SER A 37 8.83 18.08 15.52
CA SER A 37 7.57 18.16 14.76
C SER A 37 7.14 16.80 14.19
N CYS A 38 8.09 15.99 13.69
CA CYS A 38 7.80 14.62 13.24
C CYS A 38 7.49 13.68 14.41
N ALA A 39 8.18 13.83 15.55
CA ALA A 39 8.01 12.97 16.72
C ALA A 39 6.68 13.21 17.47
N LEU A 40 6.18 14.45 17.50
CA LEU A 40 4.90 14.81 18.13
C LEU A 40 3.67 14.48 17.28
N LYS A 41 3.85 13.93 16.07
CA LYS A 41 2.78 13.66 15.10
C LYS A 41 2.61 12.18 14.79
N MET A 42 3.01 11.31 15.70
CA MET A 42 2.69 9.88 15.62
C MET A 42 1.34 9.62 16.31
N ASP A 43 0.31 10.33 15.88
CA ASP A 43 -1.07 10.02 16.28
C ASP A 43 -1.50 8.75 15.55
N ILE A 44 -1.59 7.67 16.31
CA ILE A 44 -2.07 6.37 15.86
C ILE A 44 -3.57 6.29 16.15
N GLU A 45 -4.37 6.17 15.09
CA GLU A 45 -5.82 5.97 15.17
C GLU A 45 -6.19 4.55 14.72
N SER A 46 -7.18 3.97 15.38
CA SER A 46 -7.70 2.66 15.03
C SER A 46 -8.92 2.75 14.12
N VAL A 47 -8.74 2.41 12.86
CA VAL A 47 -9.72 2.62 11.79
C VAL A 47 -10.21 1.30 11.20
N ARG A 48 -11.47 1.27 10.76
CA ARG A 48 -12.12 0.08 10.19
C ARG A 48 -12.19 0.17 8.67
N CYS A 49 -11.68 -0.86 7.98
CA CYS A 49 -11.76 -0.97 6.52
C CYS A 49 -13.21 -1.03 6.03
N ALA A 50 -13.54 -0.23 5.01
CA ALA A 50 -14.88 -0.18 4.43
C ALA A 50 -15.30 -1.49 3.72
N CYS A 51 -14.33 -2.31 3.30
CA CYS A 51 -14.56 -3.55 2.55
C CYS A 51 -14.75 -4.77 3.45
N CYS A 52 -13.73 -5.10 4.27
CA CYS A 52 -13.70 -6.32 5.08
C CYS A 52 -14.05 -6.11 6.56
N SER A 53 -14.29 -4.87 6.99
CA SER A 53 -14.48 -4.51 8.41
C SER A 53 -13.31 -4.84 9.33
N LEU A 54 -12.13 -5.20 8.79
CA LEU A 54 -10.89 -5.36 9.55
C LEU A 54 -10.50 -4.02 10.18
N LYS A 55 -10.05 -4.07 11.43
CA LYS A 55 -9.59 -2.91 12.20
C LYS A 55 -8.07 -2.90 12.20
N GLU A 56 -7.46 -1.78 11.85
CA GLU A 56 -6.01 -1.58 11.80
C GLU A 56 -5.65 -0.29 12.54
N ASP A 57 -4.53 -0.32 13.26
CA ASP A 57 -3.95 0.85 13.92
C ASP A 57 -2.97 1.52 12.95
N CYS A 58 -3.25 2.77 12.57
CA CYS A 58 -2.55 3.47 11.50
C CYS A 58 -2.26 4.92 11.90
N THR A 59 -1.19 5.50 11.34
CA THR A 59 -0.91 6.93 11.52
C THR A 59 -1.94 7.77 10.78
N GLN A 60 -2.27 8.94 11.32
CA GLN A 60 -3.22 9.85 10.66
C GLN A 60 -2.82 10.20 9.22
N GLU A 61 -1.53 10.47 9.00
CA GLU A 61 -0.99 10.76 7.67
C GLU A 61 -1.25 9.61 6.67
N TYR A 62 -1.06 8.37 7.11
CA TYR A 62 -1.34 7.21 6.25
C TYR A 62 -2.84 7.06 5.98
N ILE A 63 -3.68 7.29 6.98
CA ILE A 63 -5.15 7.28 6.85
C ILE A 63 -5.60 8.30 5.80
N ASP A 64 -5.11 9.53 5.89
CA ASP A 64 -5.50 10.61 4.99
C ASP A 64 -5.02 10.36 3.55
N ASN A 65 -3.80 9.84 3.40
CA ASN A 65 -3.26 9.45 2.09
C ASN A 65 -4.11 8.34 1.42
N VAL A 66 -4.47 7.29 2.18
CA VAL A 66 -5.33 6.22 1.65
C VAL A 66 -6.72 6.76 1.31
N LYS A 67 -7.34 7.56 2.19
CA LYS A 67 -8.64 8.19 1.90
C LYS A 67 -8.59 9.08 0.66
N GLY A 68 -7.50 9.81 0.44
CA GLY A 68 -7.29 10.62 -0.76
C GLY A 68 -7.27 9.79 -2.05
N ASN A 69 -6.76 8.56 -1.99
CA ASN A 69 -6.64 7.68 -3.15
C ASN A 69 -7.91 6.87 -3.47
N PHE A 70 -8.81 6.69 -2.49
CA PHE A 70 -9.95 5.77 -2.60
C PHE A 70 -11.31 6.44 -2.33
N GLY A 71 -11.51 7.68 -2.81
CA GLY A 71 -12.79 8.37 -2.72
C GLY A 71 -13.25 8.64 -1.29
N GLY A 72 -12.32 8.99 -0.40
CA GLY A 72 -12.57 9.28 1.01
C GLY A 72 -12.76 8.05 1.90
N LYS A 73 -12.68 6.84 1.36
CA LYS A 73 -12.89 5.59 2.10
C LYS A 73 -11.55 5.04 2.58
N TRP A 74 -11.49 4.63 3.85
CA TRP A 74 -10.33 3.90 4.37
C TRP A 74 -10.38 2.43 3.92
N LEU A 75 -9.27 1.94 3.36
CA LEU A 75 -9.05 0.56 2.98
C LEU A 75 -7.85 0.01 3.74
N CYS A 76 -7.95 -1.21 4.27
CA CYS A 76 -6.78 -1.88 4.84
C CYS A 76 -5.72 -2.17 3.77
N GLY A 77 -4.49 -2.47 4.20
CA GLY A 77 -3.37 -2.74 3.30
C GLY A 77 -3.71 -3.73 2.18
N LEU A 78 -4.34 -4.86 2.52
CA LEU A 78 -4.73 -5.90 1.55
C LEU A 78 -5.82 -5.46 0.58
N CYS A 79 -6.86 -4.78 1.06
CA CYS A 79 -7.93 -4.27 0.20
C CYS A 79 -7.43 -3.16 -0.73
N SER A 80 -6.48 -2.34 -0.27
CA SER A 80 -5.89 -1.26 -1.07
C SER A 80 -5.10 -1.79 -2.27
N GLU A 81 -4.39 -2.90 -2.12
CA GLU A 81 -3.69 -3.58 -3.22
C GLU A 81 -4.70 -4.22 -4.18
N ALA A 82 -5.68 -4.96 -3.64
CA ALA A 82 -6.70 -5.61 -4.47
C ALA A 82 -7.51 -4.62 -5.33
N VAL A 83 -7.89 -3.46 -4.78
CA VAL A 83 -8.58 -2.42 -5.54
C VAL A 83 -7.67 -1.79 -6.60
N ARG A 84 -6.37 -1.59 -6.30
CA ARG A 84 -5.39 -1.13 -7.30
C ARG A 84 -5.21 -2.12 -8.44
N ASP A 85 -5.22 -3.41 -8.14
CA ASP A 85 -5.16 -4.46 -9.17
C ASP A 85 -6.39 -4.41 -10.09
N GLU A 86 -7.60 -4.25 -9.53
CA GLU A 86 -8.81 -4.09 -10.34
C GLU A 86 -8.78 -2.82 -11.21
N LEU A 87 -8.28 -1.71 -10.67
CA LEU A 87 -8.05 -0.48 -11.42
C LEU A 87 -7.05 -0.65 -12.57
N SER A 88 -6.01 -1.48 -12.39
CA SER A 88 -5.02 -1.74 -13.44
C SER A 88 -5.58 -2.57 -14.60
N LYS A 89 -6.56 -3.43 -14.34
CA LYS A 89 -7.23 -4.26 -15.36
C LYS A 89 -8.18 -3.45 -16.24
N HIS A 90 -8.85 -2.46 -15.67
CA HIS A 90 -9.78 -1.59 -16.38
C HIS A 90 -9.07 -0.30 -16.81
N ARG A 91 -8.70 -0.20 -18.09
CA ARG A 91 -8.12 1.03 -18.64
C ARG A 91 -9.14 2.18 -18.59
N ASN A 92 -9.03 3.01 -17.55
CA ASN A 92 -9.26 4.47 -17.50
C ASN A 92 -10.24 5.01 -16.43
N SER A 93 -9.86 6.23 -16.02
CA SER A 93 -10.56 7.29 -15.27
C SER A 93 -10.72 7.15 -13.75
N GLN A 94 -10.70 8.30 -13.07
CA GLN A 94 -10.98 8.45 -11.63
C GLN A 94 -12.38 7.92 -11.26
N ASP A 95 -13.32 7.86 -12.22
CA ASP A 95 -14.63 7.21 -12.05
C ASP A 95 -14.51 5.70 -11.82
N GLY A 96 -13.42 5.08 -12.29
CA GLY A 96 -13.13 3.66 -12.08
C GLY A 96 -12.81 3.30 -10.62
N ILE A 97 -12.43 4.26 -9.78
CA ILE A 97 -12.05 3.99 -8.38
C ILE A 97 -13.25 3.52 -7.58
N GLU A 98 -14.39 4.22 -7.67
CA GLU A 98 -15.58 3.80 -6.95
C GLU A 98 -16.13 2.46 -7.46
N GLU A 99 -16.07 2.22 -8.77
CA GLU A 99 -16.51 0.96 -9.36
C GLU A 99 -15.59 -0.21 -8.95
N ALA A 100 -14.27 -0.02 -8.97
CA ALA A 100 -13.31 -1.01 -8.49
C ALA A 100 -13.49 -1.32 -7.01
N ILE A 101 -13.73 -0.30 -6.18
CA ILE A 101 -14.04 -0.47 -4.76
C ILE A 101 -15.34 -1.24 -4.59
N LYS A 102 -16.39 -0.94 -5.37
CA LYS A 102 -17.69 -1.61 -5.30
C LYS A 102 -17.58 -3.09 -5.70
N ALA A 103 -16.91 -3.39 -6.81
CA ALA A 103 -16.64 -4.75 -7.25
C ALA A 103 -15.85 -5.53 -6.20
N HIS A 104 -14.84 -4.90 -5.60
CA HIS A 104 -14.09 -5.52 -4.51
C HIS A 104 -14.94 -5.72 -3.26
N MET A 105 -15.82 -4.79 -2.89
CA MET A 105 -16.72 -4.95 -1.73
C MET A 105 -17.67 -6.14 -1.89
N GLU A 106 -18.20 -6.37 -3.08
CA GLU A 106 -19.06 -7.53 -3.36
C GLU A 106 -18.31 -8.84 -3.14
N PHE A 107 -17.03 -8.91 -3.54
CA PHE A 107 -16.17 -10.07 -3.27
C PHE A 107 -15.75 -10.18 -1.80
N CYS A 108 -15.39 -9.06 -1.19
CA CYS A 108 -14.77 -8.98 0.13
C CYS A 108 -15.78 -9.20 1.27
N ARG A 109 -17.05 -8.80 1.06
CA ARG A 109 -18.15 -9.03 2.00
C ARG A 109 -18.73 -10.43 1.95
N MET A 110 -18.33 -11.25 0.97
CA MET A 110 -18.62 -12.66 1.05
C MET A 110 -18.03 -13.13 2.38
N PRO A 111 -18.84 -13.76 3.26
CA PRO A 111 -18.30 -14.31 4.48
C PRO A 111 -17.08 -15.12 4.07
N LEU A 112 -16.02 -15.08 4.88
CA LEU A 112 -14.98 -16.09 4.84
C LEU A 112 -15.67 -17.41 5.21
N SER A 113 -16.47 -17.94 4.28
CA SER A 113 -16.77 -19.34 4.17
C SER A 113 -15.42 -19.98 4.37
N SER A 114 -15.32 -20.88 5.36
CA SER A 114 -14.04 -21.43 5.78
C SER A 114 -13.16 -21.72 4.55
N PRO A 115 -11.84 -21.56 4.59
CA PRO A 115 -10.99 -21.84 3.44
C PRO A 115 -11.36 -23.15 2.72
N ALA A 116 -11.85 -24.16 3.47
CA ALA A 116 -12.45 -25.38 2.97
C ALA A 116 -13.68 -25.19 2.04
N VAL A 117 -14.61 -24.27 2.33
CA VAL A 117 -15.75 -23.94 1.47
C VAL A 117 -15.30 -23.29 0.16
N ARG A 118 -14.33 -22.37 0.18
CA ARG A 118 -13.79 -21.79 -1.07
C ARG A 118 -13.10 -22.85 -1.94
N VAL A 119 -12.36 -23.76 -1.32
CA VAL A 119 -11.78 -24.92 -2.02
C VAL A 119 -12.89 -25.82 -2.56
N ALA A 120 -13.93 -26.11 -1.78
CA ALA A 120 -15.06 -26.93 -2.21
C ALA A 120 -15.83 -26.29 -3.38
N ASP A 121 -16.03 -24.97 -3.37
CA ASP A 121 -16.67 -24.24 -4.48
C ASP A 121 -15.80 -24.27 -5.75
N GLY A 122 -14.48 -24.10 -5.61
CA GLY A 122 -13.53 -24.29 -6.70
C GLY A 122 -13.60 -25.71 -7.28
N MET A 123 -13.63 -26.73 -6.43
CA MET A 123 -13.79 -28.13 -6.84
C MET A 123 -15.13 -28.38 -7.54
N LYS A 124 -16.22 -27.80 -7.02
CA LYS A 124 -17.57 -27.91 -7.59
C LYS A 124 -17.62 -27.30 -8.99
N GLU A 125 -16.99 -26.14 -9.18
CA GLU A 125 -16.90 -25.48 -10.49
C GLU A 125 -16.09 -26.31 -11.49
N MET A 126 -14.95 -26.89 -11.07
CA MET A 126 -14.18 -27.80 -11.91
C MET A 126 -14.99 -29.02 -12.35
N LEU A 127 -15.75 -29.63 -11.44
CA LEU A 127 -16.62 -30.78 -11.73
C LEU A 127 -17.80 -30.41 -12.63
N ARG A 128 -18.38 -29.23 -12.47
CA ARG A 128 -19.45 -28.72 -13.34
C ARG A 128 -18.98 -28.55 -14.78
N ARG A 129 -17.83 -27.89 -14.98
CA ARG A 129 -17.22 -27.71 -16.31
C ARG A 129 -16.97 -29.05 -17.01
N ARG A 130 -16.41 -30.02 -16.29
CA ARG A 130 -16.14 -31.37 -16.83
C ARG A 130 -17.40 -32.17 -17.13
N SER A 131 -18.49 -31.90 -16.42
CA SER A 131 -19.77 -32.59 -16.60
C SER A 131 -20.60 -31.98 -17.73
N GLY A 132 -20.45 -30.68 -18.01
CA GLY A 132 -21.07 -29.99 -19.14
C GLY A 132 -20.55 -30.49 -20.50
N ASP A 133 -19.28 -30.87 -20.57
CA ASP A 133 -18.62 -31.37 -21.80
C ASP A 133 -19.01 -32.82 -22.15
N LYS A 134 -19.70 -33.54 -21.25
CA LYS A 134 -20.14 -34.93 -21.46
C LYS A 134 -21.49 -35.08 -22.18
N ARG A 135 -22.17 -33.98 -22.55
CA ARG A 135 -23.42 -34.04 -23.32
C ARG A 135 -23.21 -33.67 -24.79
N ARG A 136 -22.34 -34.40 -25.49
CA ARG A 136 -22.56 -34.66 -26.91
C ARG A 136 -21.98 -36.00 -27.36
N PRO A 137 -22.64 -37.13 -27.05
CA PRO A 137 -22.41 -38.34 -27.80
C PRO A 137 -23.29 -38.30 -29.06
N THR A 138 -22.72 -37.99 -30.20
CA THR A 138 -23.13 -38.57 -31.49
C THR A 138 -21.91 -38.68 -32.39
N THR A 139 -21.30 -39.87 -32.35
CA THR A 139 -20.36 -40.36 -33.37
C THR A 139 -21.14 -40.80 -34.63
N PRO A 140 -20.51 -41.30 -35.70
CA PRO A 140 -20.59 -40.74 -37.04
C PRO A 140 -21.52 -41.57 -37.96
N SER A 141 -22.32 -40.94 -38.82
CA SER A 141 -22.98 -41.67 -39.90
C SER A 141 -22.34 -41.30 -41.23
N LYS A 142 -21.64 -42.28 -41.82
CA LYS A 142 -21.26 -42.27 -43.24
C LYS A 142 -22.54 -42.17 -44.06
N ALA A 143 -22.60 -41.24 -45.00
CA ALA A 143 -23.52 -41.30 -46.12
C ALA A 143 -22.83 -40.79 -47.40
N HIS A 144 -22.50 -41.72 -48.29
CA HIS A 144 -22.68 -41.55 -49.74
C HIS A 144 -24.20 -41.68 -50.01
N PRO A 145 -24.85 -41.14 -51.08
CA PRO A 145 -24.45 -40.96 -52.49
C PRO A 145 -24.89 -39.54 -53.02
N ALA A 146 -24.94 -39.14 -54.31
CA ALA A 146 -24.82 -39.74 -55.65
C ALA A 146 -24.21 -38.70 -56.60
#